data_AF-A0A2V7GMY1-F1
#
_entry.id   AF-A0A2V7GMY1-F1
#
_cell.length_a   1.000
_cell.length_b   1.000
_cell.length_c   1.000
_cell.angle_alpha   90.00
_cell.angle_beta   90.00
_cell.angle_gamma   90.00
#
_symmetry.space_group_name_H-M   'P 1'
#
loop_
_entity.id
_entity.type
_entity.pdbx_description
1 polymer ?
#
loop_
_entity_poly.entity_id
_entity_poly.type
_entity_poly.pdbx_seq_one_letter_code
_entity_poly.pdbx_strand_id
1 'polypeptide(L)'
;MGERSRLLSEEPVELLLSPREPGPGAAATGVAALPTSAQICSCNNVDKGAICAAVDDGCTTVGAIKKHTRAATSCGGCAPLVTQILKSELKRRGISVDNHLCEHFRYSRQRKPAIASILASCWNEFVLSGEHAAQQDTNDYFLANMQKDGTYSVVPRVPGGEITPDKLIAIGQVAKNFGLYTKITGGQRIDLFGARVHQLPLIWAQLIGAGFESGHAYGKAMRTVKSCVGSSWCRYGVQDSVGLAIEIENRYKGLRAPHKIKLAVSGCTRECAEAQSKDVGVIATEKGWNLYVCGNGGMRPRHAELLAKDLDKDTLIRY
;
A
#
# COMPACT_ATOMS: atom_id res chain seq x y z
N MET A 1 -36.76 30.12 -5.15
CA MET A 1 -35.97 30.53 -6.33
C MET A 1 -34.54 30.71 -5.83
N GLY A 2 -33.69 29.68 -5.82
CA GLY A 2 -33.10 28.98 -6.97
C GLY A 2 -31.80 29.73 -7.31
N GLU A 3 -30.60 29.26 -6.94
CA GLU A 3 -29.71 28.25 -7.58
C GLU A 3 -28.29 28.58 -7.01
N ARG A 4 -27.25 27.76 -6.88
CA ARG A 4 -26.94 26.36 -7.18
C ARG A 4 -25.70 26.03 -6.33
N SER A 5 -25.74 24.91 -5.60
CA SER A 5 -24.56 24.17 -5.18
C SER A 5 -23.75 23.77 -6.42
N ARG A 6 -22.49 24.21 -6.53
CA ARG A 6 -21.52 23.56 -7.41
C ARG A 6 -20.83 22.49 -6.58
N LEU A 7 -21.27 21.26 -6.76
CA LEU A 7 -20.53 20.06 -6.35
C LEU A 7 -19.13 20.14 -6.98
N LEU A 8 -18.09 20.02 -6.14
CA LEU A 8 -16.72 19.80 -6.59
C LEU A 8 -16.68 18.45 -7.35
N SER A 9 -16.03 18.41 -8.51
CA SER A 9 -15.97 17.19 -9.31
C SER A 9 -15.27 16.05 -8.57
N GLU A 10 -15.79 14.84 -8.69
CA GLU A 10 -15.35 13.66 -7.92
C GLU A 10 -13.99 13.08 -8.37
N GLU A 11 -13.32 13.69 -9.34
CA GLU A 11 -12.02 13.22 -9.87
C GLU A 11 -10.94 14.31 -9.79
N PRO A 12 -9.95 14.19 -8.87
CA PRO A 12 -8.91 15.22 -8.62
C PRO A 12 -8.00 15.57 -9.80
N VAL A 13 -8.07 14.84 -10.91
CA VAL A 13 -7.22 15.02 -12.08
C VAL A 13 -7.61 16.23 -12.92
N GLU A 14 -8.88 16.65 -12.89
CA GLU A 14 -9.37 17.79 -13.69
C GLU A 14 -8.87 19.16 -13.19
N LEU A 15 -8.40 19.25 -11.93
CA LEU A 15 -7.93 20.51 -11.35
C LEU A 15 -6.48 20.86 -11.75
N LEU A 16 -5.72 19.90 -12.28
CA LEU A 16 -4.30 20.04 -12.59
C LEU A 16 -4.00 20.37 -14.06
N LEU A 17 -5.00 20.29 -14.93
CA LEU A 17 -4.87 20.59 -16.36
C LEU A 17 -5.84 21.73 -16.68
N SER A 18 -5.31 22.90 -17.07
CA SER A 18 -6.15 24.03 -17.49
C SER A 18 -7.14 23.59 -18.57
N PRO A 19 -8.42 23.98 -18.49
CA PRO A 19 -9.40 23.63 -19.51
C PRO A 19 -8.98 24.28 -20.83
N ARG A 20 -8.67 23.44 -21.83
CA ARG A 20 -8.64 23.91 -23.21
C ARG A 20 -10.09 24.14 -23.62
N GLU A 21 -10.51 25.39 -23.73
CA GLU A 21 -11.79 25.70 -24.37
C GLU A 21 -11.73 25.27 -25.83
N PRO A 22 -12.75 24.54 -26.33
CA PRO A 22 -12.84 24.22 -27.74
C PRO A 22 -13.30 25.47 -28.49
N GLY A 23 -12.38 26.09 -29.24
CA GLY A 23 -12.75 27.07 -30.26
C GLY A 23 -13.68 26.44 -31.31
N PRO A 24 -14.61 27.22 -31.90
CA PRO A 24 -15.57 26.69 -32.86
C PRO A 24 -14.82 26.29 -34.15
N GLY A 25 -14.68 24.99 -34.40
CA GLY A 25 -14.03 24.46 -35.61
C GLY A 25 -13.07 23.28 -35.43
N ALA A 26 -13.06 22.57 -34.29
CA ALA A 26 -12.18 21.41 -34.10
C ALA A 26 -12.78 20.14 -34.75
N ALA A 27 -12.31 19.81 -35.95
CA ALA A 27 -12.43 18.48 -36.54
C ALA A 27 -11.90 17.41 -35.55
N ALA A 28 -12.52 16.22 -35.56
CA ALA A 28 -12.31 15.12 -34.63
C ALA A 28 -10.84 14.90 -34.22
N THR A 29 -10.45 15.40 -33.05
CA THR A 29 -9.12 15.17 -32.46
C THR A 29 -9.15 13.86 -31.68
N GLY A 30 -8.87 12.76 -32.36
CA GLY A 30 -8.77 11.44 -31.74
C GLY A 30 -7.99 10.47 -32.63
N VAL A 31 -7.45 9.42 -32.02
CA VAL A 31 -6.72 8.33 -32.69
C VAL A 31 -7.53 7.70 -33.84
N ALA A 32 -8.86 7.79 -33.78
CA ALA A 32 -9.77 7.40 -34.84
C ALA A 32 -9.55 8.18 -36.15
N ALA A 33 -9.21 9.48 -36.09
CA ALA A 33 -9.02 10.34 -37.26
C ALA A 33 -7.65 10.23 -37.93
N LEU A 34 -6.71 9.46 -37.36
CA LEU A 34 -5.41 9.23 -37.97
C LEU A 34 -5.53 8.41 -39.27
N PRO A 35 -4.83 8.76 -40.35
CA PRO A 35 -4.78 7.95 -41.56
C PRO A 35 -4.12 6.59 -41.28
N THR A 36 -4.44 5.57 -42.08
CA THR A 36 -3.84 4.22 -41.95
C THR A 36 -2.32 4.25 -42.13
N SER A 37 -1.79 5.14 -42.96
CA SER A 37 -0.35 5.36 -43.16
C SER A 37 0.33 6.14 -42.04
N ALA A 38 -0.39 6.58 -40.99
CA ALA A 38 0.23 7.31 -39.89
C ALA A 38 1.24 6.43 -39.17
N GLN A 39 2.51 6.86 -39.13
CA GLN A 39 3.57 6.15 -38.44
C GLN A 39 3.32 6.16 -36.93
N ILE A 40 3.24 4.97 -36.32
CA ILE A 40 2.96 4.80 -34.88
C ILE A 40 4.20 4.35 -34.12
N CYS A 41 5.02 3.48 -34.70
CA CYS A 41 6.27 3.01 -34.11
C CYS A 41 7.44 3.26 -35.05
N SER A 42 8.22 4.30 -34.80
CA SER A 42 9.41 4.60 -35.63
C SER A 42 10.51 3.54 -35.49
N CYS A 43 10.66 2.92 -34.32
CA CYS A 43 11.73 1.93 -34.10
C CYS A 43 11.56 0.63 -34.90
N ASN A 44 10.31 0.22 -35.13
CA ASN A 44 10.00 -1.03 -35.84
C ASN A 44 9.21 -0.77 -37.12
N ASN A 45 9.15 0.50 -37.56
CA ASN A 45 8.45 0.95 -38.76
C ASN A 45 7.01 0.43 -38.87
N VAL A 46 6.19 0.67 -37.84
CA VAL A 46 4.80 0.20 -37.77
C VAL A 46 3.84 1.39 -37.86
N ASP A 47 2.98 1.38 -38.88
CA ASP A 47 1.90 2.36 -39.06
C ASP A 47 0.58 1.91 -38.41
N LYS A 48 -0.43 2.78 -38.44
CA LYS A 48 -1.76 2.49 -37.90
C LYS A 48 -2.43 1.34 -38.66
N GLY A 49 -2.22 1.24 -39.97
CA GLY A 49 -2.76 0.19 -40.83
C GLY A 49 -2.32 -1.21 -40.41
N ALA A 50 -1.03 -1.37 -40.10
CA ALA A 50 -0.47 -2.62 -39.59
C ALA A 50 -1.08 -3.02 -38.23
N ILE A 51 -1.40 -2.05 -37.37
CA ILE A 51 -2.11 -2.32 -36.11
C ILE A 51 -3.57 -2.71 -36.40
N CYS A 52 -4.28 -1.98 -37.27
CA CYS A 52 -5.66 -2.31 -37.65
C CYS A 52 -5.78 -3.72 -38.25
N ALA A 53 -4.84 -4.10 -39.13
CA ALA A 53 -4.74 -5.42 -39.74
C ALA A 53 -4.47 -6.50 -38.70
N ALA A 54 -3.55 -6.27 -37.74
CA ALA A 54 -3.33 -7.22 -36.66
C ALA A 54 -4.57 -7.43 -35.77
N VAL A 55 -5.39 -6.38 -35.58
CA VAL A 55 -6.68 -6.54 -34.88
C VAL A 55 -7.70 -7.27 -35.77
N ASP A 56 -7.65 -7.13 -37.11
CA ASP A 56 -8.48 -7.92 -38.04
C ASP A 56 -8.11 -9.41 -37.97
N ASP A 57 -6.82 -9.72 -37.79
CA ASP A 57 -6.29 -11.06 -37.56
C ASP A 57 -6.58 -11.60 -36.14
N GLY A 58 -7.40 -10.90 -35.34
CA GLY A 58 -7.86 -11.36 -34.03
C GLY A 58 -7.02 -10.90 -32.83
N CYS A 59 -6.06 -9.99 -33.00
CA CYS A 59 -5.30 -9.47 -31.85
C CYS A 59 -6.15 -8.53 -30.97
N THR A 60 -6.59 -9.00 -29.81
CA THR A 60 -7.42 -8.23 -28.86
C THR A 60 -6.66 -7.64 -27.66
N THR A 61 -5.35 -7.91 -27.54
CA THR A 61 -4.52 -7.42 -26.43
C THR A 61 -3.25 -6.72 -26.93
N VAL A 62 -2.73 -5.78 -26.13
CA VAL A 62 -1.45 -5.11 -26.45
C VAL A 62 -0.30 -6.11 -26.56
N GLY A 63 -0.33 -7.19 -25.77
CA GLY A 63 0.65 -8.28 -25.87
C GLY A 63 0.58 -9.02 -27.21
N ALA A 64 -0.63 -9.27 -27.74
CA ALA A 64 -0.81 -9.87 -29.05
C ALA A 64 -0.32 -8.93 -30.17
N ILE A 65 -0.66 -7.63 -30.10
CA ILE A 65 -0.15 -6.63 -31.05
C ILE A 65 1.38 -6.56 -31.03
N LYS A 66 2.01 -6.57 -29.85
CA LYS A 66 3.47 -6.59 -29.71
C LYS A 66 4.10 -7.81 -30.40
N LYS A 67 3.48 -8.99 -30.27
CA LYS A 67 3.96 -10.22 -30.93
C LYS A 67 3.78 -10.17 -32.44
N HIS A 68 2.64 -9.65 -32.91
CA HIS A 68 2.27 -9.65 -34.32
C HIS A 68 2.98 -8.56 -35.15
N THR A 69 3.05 -7.33 -34.62
CA THR A 69 3.58 -6.17 -35.35
C THR A 69 4.94 -5.69 -34.86
N ARG A 70 5.43 -6.20 -33.72
CA ARG A 70 6.63 -5.72 -33.01
C ARG A 70 6.54 -4.26 -32.53
N ALA A 71 5.42 -3.56 -32.67
CA ALA A 71 5.27 -2.21 -32.13
C ALA A 71 5.51 -2.18 -30.62
N ALA A 72 6.16 -1.13 -30.09
CA ALA A 72 6.42 -0.95 -28.65
C ALA A 72 7.25 -2.06 -27.97
N THR A 73 8.10 -2.77 -28.71
CA THR A 73 9.03 -3.78 -28.20
C THR A 73 10.45 -3.25 -27.99
N SER A 74 10.87 -2.21 -28.72
CA SER A 74 12.25 -1.66 -28.66
C SER A 74 12.39 -0.54 -27.62
N CYS A 75 11.93 0.68 -27.91
CA CYS A 75 12.03 1.82 -26.97
C CYS A 75 10.78 2.01 -26.09
N GLY A 76 9.66 1.35 -26.43
CA GLY A 76 8.39 1.44 -25.71
C GLY A 76 7.62 2.77 -25.83
N GLY A 77 8.19 3.81 -26.45
CA GLY A 77 7.59 5.16 -26.48
C GLY A 77 6.20 5.26 -27.13
N CYS A 78 5.89 4.39 -28.09
CA CYS A 78 4.58 4.35 -28.73
C CYS A 78 3.53 3.49 -27.99
N ALA A 79 3.86 2.86 -26.86
CA ALA A 79 2.95 1.96 -26.14
C ALA A 79 1.60 2.60 -25.76
N PRO A 80 1.54 3.87 -25.28
CA PRO A 80 0.25 4.52 -24.99
C PRO A 80 -0.61 4.69 -26.24
N LEU A 81 -0.01 5.09 -27.36
CA LEU A 81 -0.71 5.33 -28.62
C LEU A 81 -1.21 4.02 -29.25
N VAL A 82 -0.39 2.96 -29.24
CA VAL A 82 -0.81 1.60 -29.65
C VAL A 82 -2.00 1.12 -28.83
N THR A 83 -2.00 1.37 -27.52
CA THR A 83 -3.11 1.00 -26.62
C THR A 83 -4.39 1.77 -26.97
N GLN A 84 -4.28 3.06 -27.31
CA GLN A 84 -5.43 3.88 -27.73
C GLN A 84 -5.99 3.42 -29.09
N ILE A 85 -5.13 3.11 -30.07
CA ILE A 85 -5.55 2.58 -31.38
C ILE A 85 -6.30 1.26 -31.19
N LEU A 86 -5.71 0.32 -30.44
CA LEU A 86 -6.32 -0.98 -30.16
C LEU A 86 -7.71 -0.82 -29.52
N LYS A 87 -7.84 0.03 -28.48
CA LYS A 87 -9.13 0.26 -27.82
C LYS A 87 -10.16 0.89 -28.76
N SER A 88 -9.75 1.84 -29.59
CA SER A 88 -10.63 2.47 -30.59
C SER A 88 -11.11 1.47 -31.63
N GLU A 89 -10.22 0.58 -32.08
CA GLU A 89 -10.51 -0.40 -33.13
C GLU A 89 -11.39 -1.54 -32.63
N LEU A 90 -11.12 -2.05 -31.43
CA LEU A 90 -11.99 -3.03 -30.76
C LEU A 90 -13.40 -2.47 -30.54
N LYS A 91 -13.51 -1.21 -30.11
CA LYS A 91 -14.81 -0.53 -29.95
C LYS A 91 -15.53 -0.37 -31.29
N ARG A 92 -14.83 -0.04 -32.38
CA ARG A 92 -15.40 0.07 -33.74
C ARG A 92 -16.00 -1.26 -34.22
N ARG A 93 -15.38 -2.38 -33.84
CA ARG A 93 -15.81 -3.73 -34.23
C ARG A 93 -16.84 -4.35 -33.29
N GLY A 94 -17.37 -3.57 -32.34
CA GLY A 94 -18.37 -4.05 -31.38
C GLY A 94 -17.82 -5.06 -30.36
N ILE A 95 -16.49 -5.22 -30.28
CA ILE A 95 -15.86 -6.10 -29.30
C ILE A 95 -15.88 -5.38 -27.95
N SER A 96 -16.72 -5.86 -27.04
CA SER A 96 -16.76 -5.37 -25.66
C SER A 96 -15.43 -5.68 -24.98
N VAL A 97 -14.64 -4.65 -24.69
CA VAL A 97 -13.44 -4.78 -23.86
C VAL A 97 -13.88 -4.80 -22.41
N ASP A 98 -14.11 -6.00 -21.91
CA ASP A 98 -14.40 -6.18 -20.50
C ASP A 98 -13.14 -5.90 -19.67
N ASN A 99 -13.24 -4.98 -18.72
CA ASN A 99 -12.16 -4.68 -17.79
C ASN A 99 -12.20 -5.58 -16.55
N HIS A 100 -13.16 -6.50 -16.45
CA HIS A 100 -13.30 -7.42 -15.34
C HIS A 100 -12.05 -8.27 -15.11
N LEU A 101 -11.82 -8.61 -13.85
CA LEU A 101 -10.65 -9.36 -13.41
C LEU A 101 -10.75 -10.82 -13.89
N CYS A 102 -11.95 -11.38 -13.79
CA CYS A 102 -12.41 -12.62 -14.40
C CYS A 102 -13.94 -12.60 -14.47
N GLU A 103 -14.55 -13.65 -15.03
CA GLU A 103 -16.02 -13.81 -15.14
C GLU A 103 -16.78 -13.66 -13.80
N HIS A 104 -16.12 -13.98 -12.68
CA HIS A 104 -16.69 -13.88 -11.33
C HIS A 104 -16.59 -12.48 -10.71
N PHE A 105 -15.63 -11.66 -11.17
CA PHE A 105 -15.29 -10.39 -10.53
C PHE A 105 -15.36 -9.23 -11.50
N ARG A 106 -16.47 -8.47 -11.43
CA ARG A 106 -16.74 -7.29 -12.24
C ARG A 106 -15.93 -6.04 -11.85
N TYR A 107 -14.64 -6.22 -11.62
CA TYR A 107 -13.73 -5.18 -11.17
C TYR A 107 -12.52 -5.07 -12.09
N SER A 108 -12.03 -3.84 -12.27
CA SER A 108 -10.81 -3.62 -13.03
C SER A 108 -9.60 -4.29 -12.37
N ARG A 109 -8.59 -4.66 -13.16
CA ARG A 109 -7.30 -5.17 -12.65
C ARG A 109 -6.65 -4.24 -11.60
N GLN A 110 -6.96 -2.95 -11.63
CA GLN A 110 -6.49 -1.98 -10.62
C GLN A 110 -7.03 -2.27 -9.22
N ARG A 111 -8.20 -2.90 -9.09
CA ARG A 111 -8.82 -3.26 -7.80
C ARG A 111 -8.34 -4.60 -7.24
N LYS A 112 -7.60 -5.39 -8.03
CA LYS A 112 -7.07 -6.70 -7.63
C LYS A 112 -6.33 -6.67 -6.28
N PRO A 113 -5.43 -5.70 -5.98
CA PRO A 113 -4.72 -5.68 -4.72
C PRO A 113 -5.66 -5.52 -3.51
N ALA A 114 -6.68 -4.67 -3.62
CA ALA A 114 -7.64 -4.46 -2.54
C ALA A 114 -8.46 -5.72 -2.26
N ILE A 115 -8.97 -6.38 -3.31
CA ILE A 115 -9.72 -7.63 -3.19
C ILE A 115 -8.84 -8.72 -2.58
N ALA A 116 -7.60 -8.87 -3.06
CA ALA A 116 -6.66 -9.84 -2.51
C ALA A 116 -6.36 -9.59 -1.02
N SER A 117 -6.22 -8.33 -0.61
CA SER A 117 -6.01 -7.98 0.80
C SER A 117 -7.22 -8.27 1.69
N ILE A 118 -8.44 -8.01 1.21
CA ILE A 118 -9.68 -8.33 1.94
C ILE A 118 -9.76 -9.85 2.14
N LEU A 119 -9.61 -10.62 1.06
CA LEU A 119 -9.65 -12.08 1.11
C LEU A 119 -8.54 -12.63 2.03
N ALA A 120 -7.30 -12.15 1.91
CA ALA A 120 -6.21 -12.58 2.76
C ALA A 120 -6.46 -12.28 4.25
N SER A 121 -7.21 -11.22 4.57
CA SER A 121 -7.57 -10.88 5.95
C SER A 121 -8.69 -11.74 6.52
N CYS A 122 -9.56 -12.32 5.68
CA CYS A 122 -10.65 -13.19 6.14
C CYS A 122 -10.12 -14.47 6.78
N TRP A 123 -9.04 -15.05 6.25
CA TRP A 123 -8.41 -16.26 6.78
C TRP A 123 -7.16 -15.97 7.63
N ASN A 124 -6.44 -14.88 7.33
CA ASN A 124 -5.26 -14.40 8.05
C ASN A 124 -4.21 -15.50 8.33
N GLU A 125 -4.04 -16.42 7.38
CA GLU A 125 -3.06 -17.49 7.49
C GLU A 125 -1.63 -16.93 7.41
N PHE A 126 -0.68 -17.70 7.95
CA PHE A 126 0.72 -17.30 7.88
C PHE A 126 1.18 -17.19 6.41
N VAL A 127 1.80 -16.05 6.07
CA VAL A 127 2.08 -15.62 4.69
C VAL A 127 3.00 -16.54 3.90
N LEU A 128 3.76 -17.42 4.58
CA LEU A 128 4.63 -18.41 3.95
C LEU A 128 4.03 -19.83 3.92
N SER A 129 2.75 -19.99 4.26
CA SER A 129 2.08 -21.31 4.27
C SER A 129 1.68 -21.73 2.86
N GLY A 130 2.03 -22.95 2.48
CA GLY A 130 1.57 -23.57 1.22
C GLY A 130 1.77 -22.69 0.00
N GLU A 131 0.68 -22.44 -0.73
CA GLU A 131 0.69 -21.64 -1.97
C GLU A 131 0.82 -20.12 -1.72
N HIS A 132 0.66 -19.64 -0.47
CA HIS A 132 0.73 -18.22 -0.16
C HIS A 132 2.11 -17.63 -0.35
N ALA A 133 3.17 -18.42 -0.11
CA ALA A 133 4.55 -17.95 -0.20
C ALA A 133 4.85 -17.39 -1.60
N ALA A 134 4.47 -18.11 -2.66
CA ALA A 134 4.72 -17.69 -4.05
C ALA A 134 3.95 -16.42 -4.47
N GLN A 135 2.95 -16.03 -3.68
CA GLN A 135 2.11 -14.85 -3.94
C GLN A 135 2.63 -13.59 -3.22
N GLN A 136 3.58 -13.73 -2.29
CA GLN A 136 4.11 -12.60 -1.54
C GLN A 136 5.12 -11.79 -2.36
N ASP A 137 5.15 -10.49 -2.09
CA ASP A 137 6.27 -9.68 -2.56
C ASP A 137 7.55 -10.03 -1.79
N THR A 138 8.69 -9.55 -2.28
CA THR A 138 10.01 -9.83 -1.71
C THR A 138 10.06 -9.63 -0.19
N ASN A 139 9.43 -8.57 0.33
CA ASN A 139 9.56 -8.23 1.74
C ASN A 139 8.72 -9.15 2.62
N ASP A 140 7.49 -9.46 2.20
CA ASP A 140 6.65 -10.43 2.90
C ASP A 140 7.18 -11.86 2.76
N TYR A 141 7.79 -12.21 1.61
CA TYR A 141 8.38 -13.54 1.37
C TYR A 141 9.59 -13.82 2.29
N PHE A 142 10.49 -12.84 2.43
CA PHE A 142 11.68 -12.99 3.28
C PHE A 142 11.44 -12.57 4.73
N LEU A 143 10.24 -12.08 5.05
CA LEU A 143 9.91 -11.47 6.34
C LEU A 143 10.93 -10.39 6.75
N ALA A 144 11.53 -9.72 5.78
CA ALA A 144 12.65 -8.81 5.96
C ALA A 144 12.64 -7.78 4.83
N ASN A 145 13.28 -6.62 5.03
CA ASN A 145 13.25 -5.55 4.05
C ASN A 145 14.48 -5.54 3.18
N MET A 146 14.32 -5.67 1.86
CA MET A 146 15.44 -5.56 0.92
C MET A 146 16.03 -4.14 0.90
N GLN A 147 17.35 -4.05 1.00
CA GLN A 147 18.14 -2.80 0.96
C GLN A 147 18.75 -2.58 -0.42
N LYS A 148 19.26 -1.36 -0.66
CA LYS A 148 19.84 -0.96 -1.95
C LYS A 148 21.08 -1.76 -2.35
N ASP A 149 21.82 -2.27 -1.38
CA ASP A 149 23.05 -3.06 -1.55
C ASP A 149 22.77 -4.57 -1.63
N GLY A 150 21.50 -4.99 -1.69
CA GLY A 150 21.08 -6.39 -1.72
C GLY A 150 21.07 -7.07 -0.36
N THR A 151 21.42 -6.37 0.72
CA THR A 151 21.23 -6.85 2.09
C THR A 151 19.78 -6.69 2.53
N TYR A 152 19.47 -7.18 3.73
CA TYR A 152 18.15 -7.15 4.32
C TYR A 152 18.19 -6.48 5.68
N SER A 153 17.07 -5.84 6.05
CA SER A 153 16.83 -5.38 7.41
C SER A 153 15.75 -6.20 8.10
N VAL A 154 15.95 -6.47 9.39
CA VAL A 154 15.08 -7.30 10.23
C VAL A 154 14.57 -6.46 11.38
N VAL A 155 13.25 -6.41 11.55
CA VAL A 155 12.60 -5.65 12.62
C VAL A 155 11.64 -6.60 13.35
N PRO A 156 11.95 -7.07 14.56
CA PRO A 156 11.01 -7.86 15.35
C PRO A 156 9.80 -7.02 15.77
N ARG A 157 8.66 -7.67 16.05
CA ARG A 157 7.51 -6.99 16.68
C ARG A 157 7.86 -6.55 18.10
N VAL A 158 7.42 -5.35 18.46
CA VAL A 158 7.52 -4.80 19.81
C VAL A 158 6.19 -4.09 20.10
N PRO A 159 5.15 -4.82 20.55
CA PRO A 159 3.83 -4.24 20.77
C PRO A 159 3.87 -3.05 21.72
N GLY A 160 3.24 -1.94 21.34
CA GLY A 160 3.27 -0.68 22.12
C GLY A 160 4.67 -0.08 22.31
N GLY A 161 5.68 -0.57 21.60
CA GLY A 161 7.08 -0.21 21.84
C GLY A 161 7.65 -0.75 23.15
N GLU A 162 6.98 -1.71 23.80
CA GLU A 162 7.42 -2.30 25.07
C GLU A 162 8.48 -3.40 24.85
N ILE A 163 9.68 -3.19 25.41
CA ILE A 163 10.78 -4.14 25.35
C ILE A 163 11.36 -4.38 26.74
N THR A 164 11.44 -5.65 27.14
CA THR A 164 12.06 -6.04 28.42
C THR A 164 13.59 -5.95 28.33
N PRO A 165 14.31 -5.83 29.46
CA PRO A 165 15.78 -5.86 29.47
C PRO A 165 16.36 -7.09 28.76
N ASP A 166 15.81 -8.29 29.03
CA ASP A 166 16.29 -9.54 28.40
C ASP A 166 16.09 -9.54 26.89
N LYS A 167 14.93 -9.05 26.42
CA LYS A 167 14.64 -8.92 24.99
C LYS A 167 15.56 -7.89 24.32
N LEU A 168 15.87 -6.79 25.01
CA LEU A 168 16.82 -5.79 24.51
C LEU A 168 18.24 -6.36 24.39
N ILE A 169 18.68 -7.12 25.40
CA ILE A 169 19.96 -7.84 25.38
C ILE A 169 19.98 -8.84 24.22
N ALA A 170 18.89 -9.60 24.01
CA ALA A 170 18.79 -10.56 22.93
C ALA A 170 18.92 -9.90 21.55
N ILE A 171 18.26 -8.76 21.31
CA ILE A 171 18.44 -7.99 20.06
C ILE A 171 19.91 -7.57 19.89
N GLY A 172 20.54 -7.06 20.95
CA GLY A 172 21.95 -6.67 20.92
C GLY A 172 22.88 -7.84 20.61
N GLN A 173 22.61 -9.02 21.17
CA GLN A 173 23.40 -10.23 20.93
C GLN A 173 23.24 -10.72 19.49
N VAL A 174 22.01 -10.74 18.96
CA VAL A 174 21.74 -11.07 17.54
C VAL A 174 22.48 -10.09 16.64
N ALA A 175 22.37 -8.78 16.90
CA ALA A 175 23.07 -7.77 16.11
C ALA A 175 24.58 -8.01 16.09
N LYS A 176 25.18 -8.30 17.25
CA LYS A 176 26.62 -8.60 17.37
C LYS A 176 27.01 -9.88 16.63
N ASN A 177 26.23 -10.94 16.75
CA ASN A 177 26.50 -12.25 16.14
C ASN A 177 26.57 -12.18 14.61
N PHE A 178 25.72 -11.35 14.00
CA PHE A 178 25.61 -11.24 12.55
C PHE A 178 26.25 -9.97 11.97
N GLY A 179 26.88 -9.14 12.80
CA GLY A 179 27.52 -7.88 12.37
C GLY A 179 26.53 -6.85 11.85
N LEU A 180 25.34 -6.75 12.47
CA LEU A 180 24.24 -5.91 12.00
C LEU A 180 24.30 -4.51 12.60
N TYR A 181 23.97 -3.49 11.80
CA TYR A 181 23.78 -2.12 12.28
C TYR A 181 22.38 -1.98 12.90
N THR A 182 22.28 -1.38 14.09
CA THR A 182 21.01 -1.20 14.82
C THR A 182 20.50 0.23 14.72
N LYS A 183 19.19 0.43 14.47
CA LYS A 183 18.56 1.75 14.48
C LYS A 183 17.18 1.75 15.14
N ILE A 184 16.92 2.74 15.98
CA ILE A 184 15.57 2.99 16.52
C ILE A 184 14.68 3.56 15.41
N THR A 185 13.51 2.98 15.24
CA THR A 185 12.52 3.38 14.23
C THR A 185 11.49 4.35 14.81
N GLY A 186 10.86 5.15 13.95
CA GLY A 186 9.76 6.03 14.35
C GLY A 186 8.51 5.29 14.87
N GLY A 187 8.43 3.98 14.66
CA GLY A 187 7.39 3.10 15.22
C GLY A 187 7.80 2.40 16.51
N GLN A 188 8.81 2.90 17.23
CA GLN A 188 9.23 2.38 18.54
C GLN A 188 9.73 0.94 18.52
N ARG A 189 10.46 0.59 17.46
CA ARG A 189 11.14 -0.72 17.30
C ARG A 189 12.62 -0.53 17.00
N ILE A 190 13.41 -1.58 17.17
CA ILE A 190 14.81 -1.63 16.76
C ILE A 190 14.91 -2.40 15.44
N ASP A 191 15.55 -1.77 14.45
CA ASP A 191 15.81 -2.33 13.12
C ASP A 191 17.26 -2.78 13.01
N LEU A 192 17.48 -3.95 12.42
CA LEU A 192 18.77 -4.64 12.27
C LEU A 192 19.14 -4.72 10.79
N PHE A 193 20.13 -3.95 10.35
CA PHE A 193 20.52 -3.82 8.94
C PHE A 193 21.77 -4.62 8.59
N GLY A 194 21.88 -5.04 7.33
CA GLY A 194 23.07 -5.67 6.77
C GLY A 194 23.02 -7.19 6.71
N ALA A 195 21.85 -7.80 6.96
CA ALA A 195 21.70 -9.25 6.92
C ALA A 195 21.76 -9.76 5.47
N ARG A 196 22.44 -10.88 5.25
CA ARG A 196 22.39 -11.63 3.98
C ARG A 196 21.19 -12.57 3.98
N VAL A 197 20.62 -12.88 2.81
CA VAL A 197 19.45 -13.78 2.66
C VAL A 197 19.58 -15.07 3.46
N HIS A 198 20.71 -15.77 3.35
CA HIS A 198 20.92 -17.05 4.03
C HIS A 198 21.02 -16.93 5.56
N GLN A 199 21.26 -15.72 6.10
CA GLN A 199 21.30 -15.47 7.53
C GLN A 199 19.90 -15.26 8.11
N LEU A 200 18.90 -14.89 7.29
CA LEU A 200 17.56 -14.54 7.76
C LEU A 200 16.90 -15.64 8.60
N PRO A 201 16.93 -16.94 8.22
CA PRO A 201 16.35 -17.99 9.06
C PRO A 201 17.04 -18.11 10.42
N LEU A 202 18.37 -17.93 10.48
CA LEU A 202 19.15 -18.01 11.72
C LEU A 202 18.87 -16.82 12.65
N ILE A 203 18.78 -15.62 12.07
CA ILE A 203 18.41 -14.40 12.80
C ILE A 203 17.00 -14.56 13.38
N TRP A 204 16.03 -14.98 12.57
CA TRP A 204 14.66 -15.19 13.02
C TRP A 204 14.55 -16.29 14.07
N ALA A 205 15.29 -17.40 13.94
CA ALA A 205 15.32 -18.45 14.96
C ALA A 205 15.79 -17.92 16.32
N GLN A 206 16.85 -17.10 16.37
CA GLN A 206 17.32 -16.50 17.62
C GLN A 206 16.32 -15.50 18.20
N LEU A 207 15.73 -14.64 17.36
CA LEU A 207 14.72 -13.67 17.80
C LEU A 207 13.45 -14.36 18.33
N ILE A 208 12.96 -15.38 17.63
CA ILE A 208 11.79 -16.17 18.04
C ILE A 208 12.09 -16.93 19.33
N GLY A 209 13.29 -17.51 19.45
CA GLY A 209 13.75 -18.15 20.70
C GLY A 209 13.76 -17.19 21.91
N ALA A 210 13.98 -15.89 21.68
CA ALA A 210 13.88 -14.84 22.69
C ALA A 210 12.44 -14.30 22.89
N GLY A 211 11.44 -14.89 22.23
CA GLY A 211 10.03 -14.51 22.36
C GLY A 211 9.62 -13.31 21.51
N PHE A 212 10.30 -13.06 20.39
CA PHE A 212 9.84 -12.11 19.37
C PHE A 212 9.01 -12.79 18.27
N GLU A 213 8.22 -11.98 17.56
CA GLU A 213 7.46 -12.39 16.37
C GLU A 213 7.93 -11.60 15.14
N SER A 214 7.62 -12.11 13.95
CA SER A 214 7.93 -11.41 12.70
C SER A 214 7.16 -10.08 12.59
N GLY A 215 7.93 -9.01 12.36
CA GLY A 215 7.51 -7.62 12.56
C GLY A 215 6.37 -7.09 11.71
N HIS A 216 5.97 -7.81 10.66
CA HIS A 216 5.23 -7.25 9.50
C HIS A 216 5.76 -5.88 9.09
N ALA A 217 7.05 -5.63 9.32
CA ALA A 217 7.55 -4.28 9.45
C ALA A 217 7.56 -3.53 8.13
N TYR A 218 7.47 -4.27 7.01
CA TYR A 218 7.49 -3.80 5.63
C TYR A 218 6.39 -4.44 4.75
N GLY A 219 5.54 -5.30 5.34
CA GLY A 219 4.45 -5.96 4.63
C GLY A 219 3.27 -5.04 4.29
N LYS A 220 2.46 -5.42 3.30
CA LYS A 220 1.20 -4.73 2.99
C LYS A 220 0.11 -5.12 3.98
N ALA A 221 0.31 -4.67 5.21
CA ALA A 221 -0.45 -5.05 6.38
C ALA A 221 -0.42 -3.93 7.43
N MET A 222 -1.23 -4.14 8.48
CA MET A 222 -1.13 -3.44 9.75
C MET A 222 0.29 -3.55 10.31
N ARG A 223 0.89 -2.38 10.54
CA ARG A 223 2.20 -2.21 11.17
C ARG A 223 2.00 -1.98 12.67
N THR A 224 3.10 -1.81 13.40
CA THR A 224 3.06 -1.54 14.84
C THR A 224 2.11 -0.40 15.24
N VAL A 225 1.51 -0.53 16.42
CA VAL A 225 0.77 0.53 17.10
C VAL A 225 1.78 1.32 17.93
N LYS A 226 2.02 2.58 17.55
CA LYS A 226 2.88 3.47 18.32
C LYS A 226 2.13 3.96 19.57
N SER A 227 2.75 3.97 20.74
CA SER A 227 2.16 4.54 21.96
C SER A 227 3.07 5.46 22.72
N CYS A 228 2.51 6.46 23.40
CA CYS A 228 3.28 7.13 24.46
C CYS A 228 3.27 6.28 25.74
N VAL A 229 4.11 6.64 26.71
CA VAL A 229 4.26 5.88 27.97
C VAL A 229 3.03 5.90 28.90
N GLY A 230 1.97 6.63 28.52
CA GLY A 230 0.66 6.61 29.20
C GLY A 230 0.67 7.14 30.63
N SER A 231 -0.45 6.90 31.34
CA SER A 231 -0.61 7.24 32.76
C SER A 231 0.31 6.43 33.69
N SER A 232 0.87 5.32 33.21
CA SER A 232 1.82 4.49 33.98
C SER A 232 3.10 5.25 34.35
N TRP A 233 3.56 6.15 33.48
CA TRP A 233 4.85 6.85 33.67
C TRP A 233 4.78 8.37 33.44
N CYS A 234 3.91 8.84 32.56
CA CYS A 234 3.86 10.26 32.20
C CYS A 234 3.02 11.03 33.21
N ARG A 235 3.57 12.13 33.75
CA ARG A 235 2.83 13.06 34.62
C ARG A 235 1.58 13.69 33.98
N TYR A 236 1.47 13.64 32.66
CA TYR A 236 0.32 14.14 31.88
C TYR A 236 -0.55 13.02 31.31
N GLY A 237 -0.23 11.75 31.60
CA GLY A 237 -0.99 10.62 31.09
C GLY A 237 -2.36 10.60 31.74
N VAL A 238 -3.40 10.64 30.91
CA VAL A 238 -4.81 10.59 31.34
C VAL A 238 -5.26 9.14 31.43
N GLN A 239 -4.88 8.32 30.45
CA GLN A 239 -5.21 6.89 30.42
C GLN A 239 -4.02 6.03 30.01
N ASP A 240 -4.16 4.72 30.21
CA ASP A 240 -3.16 3.72 29.84
C ASP A 240 -3.12 3.49 28.32
N SER A 241 -2.29 4.28 27.64
CA SER A 241 -2.09 4.14 26.20
C SER A 241 -1.22 2.94 25.82
N VAL A 242 -0.36 2.45 26.71
CA VAL A 242 0.54 1.34 26.40
C VAL A 242 -0.25 0.04 26.39
N GLY A 243 -1.03 -0.23 27.45
CA GLY A 243 -1.90 -1.41 27.51
C GLY A 243 -2.89 -1.47 26.35
N LEU A 244 -3.56 -0.34 26.04
CA LEU A 244 -4.47 -0.28 24.90
C LEU A 244 -3.74 -0.48 23.55
N ALA A 245 -2.55 0.09 23.37
CA ALA A 245 -1.79 -0.13 22.14
C ALA A 245 -1.38 -1.59 21.95
N ILE A 246 -0.97 -2.27 23.02
CA ILE A 246 -0.65 -3.71 22.99
C ILE A 246 -1.89 -4.54 22.65
N GLU A 247 -3.04 -4.21 23.25
CA GLU A 247 -4.32 -4.88 22.98
C GLU A 247 -4.73 -4.73 21.50
N ILE A 248 -4.74 -3.50 20.98
CA ILE A 248 -5.04 -3.21 19.57
C ILE A 248 -4.03 -3.91 18.65
N GLU A 249 -2.73 -3.85 19.00
CA GLU A 249 -1.69 -4.44 18.18
C GLU A 249 -1.84 -5.97 18.07
N ASN A 250 -2.13 -6.64 19.18
CA ASN A 250 -2.34 -8.09 19.21
C ASN A 250 -3.65 -8.51 18.56
N ARG A 251 -4.70 -7.69 18.67
CA ARG A 251 -5.99 -7.96 18.03
C ARG A 251 -5.89 -7.88 16.51
N TYR A 252 -5.21 -6.87 15.97
CA TYR A 252 -5.20 -6.56 14.54
C TYR A 252 -3.89 -6.96 13.83
N LYS A 253 -2.97 -7.66 14.50
CA LYS A 253 -1.74 -8.15 13.85
C LYS A 253 -2.08 -9.09 12.69
N GLY A 254 -1.39 -8.89 11.58
CA GLY A 254 -1.60 -9.68 10.36
C GLY A 254 -2.65 -9.09 9.41
N LEU A 255 -3.51 -8.16 9.86
CA LEU A 255 -4.53 -7.53 9.01
C LEU A 255 -3.92 -7.00 7.71
N ARG A 256 -4.32 -7.57 6.57
CA ARG A 256 -3.78 -7.25 5.25
C ARG A 256 -4.53 -6.08 4.65
N ALA A 257 -3.82 -5.27 3.89
CA ALA A 257 -4.39 -4.10 3.25
C ALA A 257 -3.68 -3.82 1.93
N PRO A 258 -4.34 -3.13 0.97
CA PRO A 258 -3.70 -2.80 -0.31
C PRO A 258 -2.41 -1.98 -0.14
N HIS A 259 -2.23 -1.36 1.03
CA HIS A 259 -1.04 -0.64 1.43
C HIS A 259 -0.78 -0.79 2.95
N LYS A 260 0.31 -0.22 3.47
CA LYS A 260 0.60 -0.25 4.92
C LYS A 260 -0.48 0.52 5.70
N ILE A 261 -0.94 -0.05 6.82
CA ILE A 261 -1.81 0.63 7.79
C ILE A 261 -0.98 0.89 9.05
N LYS A 262 -1.00 2.13 9.54
CA LYS A 262 -0.34 2.53 10.78
C LYS A 262 -1.38 2.93 11.81
N LEU A 263 -1.11 2.58 13.06
CA LEU A 263 -1.96 2.90 14.18
C LEU A 263 -1.14 3.57 15.27
N ALA A 264 -1.79 4.38 16.11
CA ALA A 264 -1.17 4.87 17.33
C ALA A 264 -2.18 5.23 18.42
N VAL A 265 -1.74 5.12 19.67
CA VAL A 265 -2.52 5.43 20.86
C VAL A 265 -1.77 6.45 21.72
N SER A 266 -2.36 7.62 21.93
CA SER A 266 -1.84 8.65 22.81
C SER A 266 -2.63 8.71 24.11
N GLY A 267 -1.95 8.64 25.25
CA GLY A 267 -2.56 8.69 26.58
C GLY A 267 -3.03 10.07 27.02
N CYS A 268 -2.86 11.11 26.20
CA CYS A 268 -3.43 12.45 26.40
C CYS A 268 -3.33 13.30 25.12
N THR A 269 -3.89 14.51 25.16
CA THR A 269 -3.93 15.48 24.05
C THR A 269 -2.56 16.05 23.65
N ARG A 270 -1.49 15.80 24.43
CA ARG A 270 -0.11 16.11 24.02
C ARG A 270 0.41 15.22 22.89
N GLU A 271 -0.28 14.11 22.63
CA GLU A 271 -0.20 13.39 21.37
C GLU A 271 1.20 12.86 21.00
N CYS A 272 2.03 12.47 21.98
CA CYS A 272 3.41 12.04 21.70
C CYS A 272 3.53 10.80 20.78
N ALA A 273 2.43 10.06 20.56
CA ALA A 273 2.38 8.94 19.63
C ALA A 273 2.09 9.35 18.17
N GLU A 274 1.83 10.63 17.89
CA GLU A 274 1.48 11.14 16.55
C GLU A 274 0.25 10.41 15.96
N ALA A 275 -0.74 10.09 16.81
CA ALA A 275 -2.01 9.46 16.46
C ALA A 275 -2.75 10.10 15.27
N GLN A 276 -2.79 11.42 15.18
CA GLN A 276 -3.45 12.11 14.07
C GLN A 276 -2.68 12.01 12.74
N SER A 277 -1.43 11.53 12.75
CA SER A 277 -0.67 11.26 11.52
C SER A 277 -0.82 9.82 11.01
N LYS A 278 -1.61 8.98 11.71
CA LYS A 278 -1.76 7.55 11.41
C LYS A 278 -3.09 7.27 10.73
N ASP A 279 -3.18 6.13 10.04
CA ASP A 279 -4.41 5.69 9.38
C ASP A 279 -5.55 5.52 10.40
N VAL A 280 -5.23 5.03 11.60
CA VAL A 280 -6.13 5.04 12.77
C VAL A 280 -5.39 5.59 13.99
N GLY A 281 -5.93 6.65 14.58
CA GLY A 281 -5.38 7.31 15.76
C GLY A 281 -6.34 7.24 16.93
N VAL A 282 -5.83 6.97 18.12
CA VAL A 282 -6.60 6.96 19.36
C VAL A 282 -5.97 7.95 20.33
N ILE A 283 -6.78 8.86 20.90
CA ILE A 283 -6.30 9.86 21.85
C ILE A 283 -7.20 9.85 23.10
N ALA A 284 -6.59 9.68 24.26
CA ALA A 284 -7.29 9.69 25.53
C ALA A 284 -7.84 11.07 25.86
N THR A 285 -9.05 11.08 26.42
CA THR A 285 -9.70 12.21 27.08
C THR A 285 -10.07 11.81 28.51
N GLU A 286 -10.51 12.78 29.32
CA GLU A 286 -11.03 12.50 30.66
C GLU A 286 -12.34 11.69 30.63
N LYS A 287 -13.03 11.66 29.49
CA LYS A 287 -14.32 10.98 29.32
C LYS A 287 -14.22 9.63 28.61
N GLY A 288 -13.08 9.30 28.02
CA GLY A 288 -12.91 8.09 27.21
C GLY A 288 -11.82 8.27 26.15
N TRP A 289 -12.08 7.77 24.95
CA TRP A 289 -11.15 7.78 23.83
C TRP A 289 -11.76 8.44 22.60
N ASN A 290 -11.00 9.35 21.98
CA ASN A 290 -11.32 9.89 20.68
C ASN A 290 -10.65 9.03 19.60
N LEU A 291 -11.46 8.58 18.64
CA LEU A 291 -11.05 7.78 17.50
C LEU A 291 -10.93 8.66 16.26
N TYR A 292 -9.76 8.63 15.63
CA TYR A 292 -9.43 9.36 14.41
C TYR A 292 -9.08 8.38 13.29
N VAL A 293 -9.42 8.73 12.05
CA VAL A 293 -9.14 7.89 10.86
C VAL A 293 -8.61 8.70 9.68
N CYS A 294 -8.02 8.02 8.70
CA CYS A 294 -7.57 8.62 7.43
C CYS A 294 -6.41 9.64 7.56
N GLY A 295 -5.56 9.50 8.58
CA GLY A 295 -4.32 10.28 8.69
C GLY A 295 -3.19 9.71 7.83
N ASN A 296 -2.21 10.55 7.52
CA ASN A 296 -1.03 10.15 6.73
C ASN A 296 0.20 10.96 7.13
N GLY A 297 1.29 10.27 7.49
CA GLY A 297 2.62 10.86 7.71
C GLY A 297 3.59 10.72 6.53
N GLY A 298 3.09 10.41 5.33
CA GLY A 298 3.88 10.21 4.11
C GLY A 298 4.18 11.51 3.33
N MET A 299 4.44 11.37 2.02
CA MET A 299 4.84 12.48 1.14
C MET A 299 3.81 13.64 1.08
N ARG A 300 2.54 13.32 1.29
CA ARG A 300 1.44 14.30 1.39
C ARG A 300 0.84 14.17 2.78
N PRO A 301 1.46 14.80 3.80
CA PRO A 301 1.01 14.65 5.17
C PRO A 301 -0.42 15.18 5.32
N ARG A 302 -1.22 14.49 6.12
CA ARG A 302 -2.62 14.80 6.38
C ARG A 302 -2.97 14.40 7.80
N HIS A 303 -3.64 15.27 8.53
CA HIS A 303 -4.23 14.90 9.81
C HIS A 303 -5.45 14.01 9.62
N ALA A 304 -5.58 13.02 10.50
CA ALA A 304 -6.73 12.17 10.61
C ALA A 304 -7.98 12.98 11.00
N GLU A 305 -9.14 12.52 10.56
CA GLU A 305 -10.43 13.11 10.92
C GLU A 305 -11.00 12.41 12.14
N LEU A 306 -11.63 13.17 13.03
CA LEU A 306 -12.34 12.63 14.18
C LEU A 306 -13.55 11.83 13.69
N LEU A 307 -13.54 10.52 13.93
CA LEU A 307 -14.65 9.63 13.61
C LEU A 307 -15.67 9.59 14.75
N ALA A 308 -15.18 9.46 15.99
CA ALA A 308 -16.01 9.33 17.18
C ALA A 308 -15.24 9.84 18.41
N LYS A 309 -15.98 10.31 19.43
CA LYS A 309 -15.42 10.93 20.63
C LYS A 309 -15.90 10.26 21.90
N ASP A 310 -15.12 10.40 22.97
CA ASP A 310 -15.48 9.98 24.33
C ASP A 310 -15.96 8.52 24.42
N LEU A 311 -15.34 7.64 23.64
CA LEU A 311 -15.68 6.22 23.60
C LEU A 311 -15.12 5.48 24.81
N ASP A 312 -15.88 4.54 25.36
CA ASP A 312 -15.30 3.49 26.21
C ASP A 312 -14.43 2.54 25.37
N LYS A 313 -13.60 1.74 26.04
CA LYS A 313 -12.62 0.86 25.38
C LYS A 313 -13.28 -0.21 24.51
N ASP A 314 -14.38 -0.81 24.97
CA ASP A 314 -15.03 -1.91 24.24
C ASP A 314 -15.72 -1.39 22.98
N THR A 315 -16.37 -0.24 23.09
CA THR A 315 -16.97 0.46 21.95
C THR A 315 -15.89 0.89 20.96
N LEU A 316 -14.78 1.48 21.42
CA LEU A 316 -13.64 1.86 20.59
C LEU A 316 -13.11 0.69 19.74
N ILE A 317 -12.97 -0.49 20.34
CA ILE A 317 -12.43 -1.67 19.65
C ILE A 317 -13.40 -2.23 18.60
N ARG A 318 -14.71 -2.00 18.75
CA ARG A 318 -15.73 -2.49 17.80
C ARG A 318 -15.88 -1.63 16.55
N TYR A 319 -15.60 -0.33 16.63
CA TYR A 319 -15.57 0.58 15.47
C TYR A 319 -14.42 0.25 14.53
#